data_AF-A0AAD6GPZ8-F1
#
_entry.id   AF-A0AAD6GPZ8-F1
#
_cell.length_a   1.000
_cell.length_b   1.000
_cell.length_c   1.000
_cell.angle_alpha   90.00
_cell.angle_beta   90.00
_cell.angle_gamma   90.00
#
_symmetry.space_group_name_H-M   'P 1'
#
loop_
_entity.id
_entity.type
_entity.pdbx_description
1 polymer ?
#
loop_
_entity_poly.entity_id
_entity_poly.type
_entity_poly.pdbx_seq_one_letter_code
_entity_poly.pdbx_strand_id
1 'polypeptide(L)'
;MSLSENGDQLELDDLGYTFLEDLRPFSKLFKIRNESQFQDIVQRTSQAYASNTDETPCEYILFSSNDNTISHIIHSTHPYTMRRLSAFDLNAGLLLAKLPPTIAHSTAATEFQSMLHDALQPMGLHRAIKGYASAGISGDEEKRAKQPDGGWGPKRRPPRSNDRPSVVLEVALSEPDKKLQSDIRFWLSPGDGDANVCFTVRLDRSRSVIRIENWHRAQGRIRRNQRIWIQRVSGQIQVTGDSPLSLSFEDLFRRKPDRPGEHDLELSSEALKEYARTIWDDYDC
;
A
#
# COMPACT_ATOMS: atom_id res chain seq x y z
N MET A 1 -15.87 8.25 16.91
CA MET A 1 -15.36 8.60 15.57
C MET A 1 -15.92 9.98 15.22
N SER A 2 -15.20 11.05 15.53
CA SER A 2 -15.55 12.40 15.07
C SER A 2 -14.63 12.72 13.89
N LEU A 3 -15.17 12.69 12.68
CA LEU A 3 -14.55 13.35 11.55
C LEU A 3 -14.76 14.84 11.77
N SER A 4 -13.73 15.55 12.23
CA SER A 4 -13.73 17.01 12.09
C SER A 4 -13.39 17.32 10.64
N GLU A 5 -14.40 17.65 9.84
CA GLU A 5 -14.23 18.31 8.55
C GLU A 5 -13.71 19.74 8.80
N ASN A 6 -12.43 19.87 9.12
CA ASN A 6 -11.67 21.07 8.83
C ASN A 6 -10.59 20.65 7.86
N GLY A 7 -10.68 21.20 6.64
CA GLY A 7 -9.86 20.82 5.49
C GLY A 7 -8.37 20.83 5.80
N ASP A 8 -7.71 19.78 5.31
CA ASP A 8 -6.27 19.60 5.04
C ASP A 8 -5.49 18.67 5.97
N GLN A 9 -5.79 18.57 7.27
CA GLN A 9 -5.08 17.62 8.14
C GLN A 9 -5.98 16.46 8.55
N LEU A 10 -5.84 15.32 7.85
CA LEU A 10 -6.40 14.05 8.32
C LEU A 10 -5.39 13.39 9.25
N GLU A 11 -5.75 13.24 10.51
CA GLU A 11 -5.02 12.45 11.49
C GLU A 11 -5.67 11.06 11.61
N LEU A 12 -4.85 10.03 11.69
CA LEU A 12 -5.31 8.68 12.01
C LEU A 12 -4.81 8.31 13.41
N ASP A 13 -5.72 7.80 14.23
CA ASP A 13 -5.36 7.18 15.50
C ASP A 13 -4.58 5.89 15.23
N ASP A 14 -3.48 5.71 15.95
CA ASP A 14 -2.75 4.44 16.00
C ASP A 14 -3.60 3.47 16.84
N LEU A 15 -4.41 2.64 16.18
CA LEU A 15 -5.36 1.76 16.86
C LEU A 15 -4.67 0.63 17.64
N GLY A 16 -3.34 0.47 17.52
CA GLY A 16 -2.43 -0.29 18.39
C GLY A 16 -2.64 -1.81 18.51
N TYR A 17 -3.88 -2.27 18.52
CA TYR A 17 -4.26 -3.63 18.90
C TYR A 17 -4.75 -4.47 17.72
N THR A 18 -5.45 -3.85 16.76
CA THR A 18 -5.86 -4.50 15.50
C THR A 18 -5.84 -3.50 14.35
N PHE A 19 -5.57 -3.98 13.13
CA PHE A 19 -5.62 -3.12 11.93
C PHE A 19 -6.68 -3.58 10.92
N LEU A 20 -7.05 -4.86 10.91
CA LEU A 20 -8.04 -5.41 9.97
C LEU A 20 -9.50 -5.31 10.45
N GLU A 21 -9.75 -5.03 11.73
CA GLU A 21 -11.10 -5.00 12.32
C GLU A 21 -12.04 -4.01 11.60
N ASP A 22 -11.51 -2.83 11.24
CA ASP A 22 -12.29 -1.78 10.57
C ASP A 22 -12.76 -2.17 9.16
N LEU A 23 -12.26 -3.27 8.61
CA LEU A 23 -12.65 -3.78 7.30
C LEU A 23 -13.92 -4.64 7.34
N ARG A 24 -14.31 -5.13 8.53
CA ARG A 24 -15.49 -6.02 8.70
C ARG A 24 -16.79 -5.44 8.13
N PRO A 25 -17.13 -4.15 8.31
CA PRO A 25 -18.40 -3.62 7.81
C PRO A 25 -18.49 -3.53 6.28
N PHE A 26 -17.35 -3.59 5.57
CA PHE A 26 -17.26 -3.26 4.14
C PHE A 26 -16.77 -4.41 3.27
N SER A 27 -16.21 -5.46 3.88
CA SER A 27 -15.65 -6.59 3.17
C SER A 27 -16.60 -7.78 3.22
N LYS A 28 -16.62 -8.59 2.16
CA LYS A 28 -17.23 -9.92 2.24
C LYS A 28 -16.44 -10.75 3.25
N LEU A 29 -16.98 -10.90 4.45
CA LEU A 29 -16.36 -11.68 5.53
C LEU A 29 -16.76 -13.14 5.43
N PHE A 30 -15.80 -14.02 5.19
CA PHE A 30 -16.02 -15.46 5.16
C PHE A 30 -15.44 -16.14 6.39
N LYS A 31 -16.23 -17.01 7.04
CA LYS A 31 -15.73 -17.86 8.11
C LYS A 31 -15.18 -19.15 7.52
N ILE A 32 -13.92 -19.47 7.83
CA ILE A 32 -13.24 -20.68 7.35
C ILE A 32 -12.73 -21.53 8.51
N ARG A 33 -12.51 -22.82 8.25
CA ARG A 33 -12.00 -23.79 9.24
C ARG A 33 -10.69 -24.44 8.83
N ASN A 34 -10.30 -24.33 7.57
CA ASN A 34 -9.09 -24.92 7.01
C ASN A 34 -8.66 -24.19 5.73
N GLU A 35 -7.47 -24.55 5.24
CA GLU A 35 -6.87 -23.98 4.03
C GLU A 35 -7.65 -24.31 2.76
N SER A 36 -8.26 -25.49 2.65
CA SER A 36 -9.05 -25.85 1.46
C SER A 36 -10.25 -24.91 1.28
N GLN A 37 -10.96 -24.56 2.36
CA GLN A 37 -12.05 -23.58 2.29
C GLN A 37 -11.55 -22.19 1.89
N PHE A 38 -10.37 -21.79 2.36
CA PHE A 38 -9.73 -20.55 1.93
C PHE A 38 -9.50 -20.57 0.42
N GLN A 39 -8.85 -21.63 -0.09
CA GLN A 39 -8.54 -21.79 -1.51
C GLN A 39 -9.81 -21.80 -2.37
N ASP A 40 -10.83 -22.56 -1.99
CA ASP A 40 -12.09 -22.68 -2.74
C ASP A 40 -12.85 -21.36 -2.83
N ILE A 41 -12.84 -20.55 -1.77
CA ILE A 41 -13.51 -19.25 -1.76
C ILE A 41 -12.74 -18.25 -2.61
N VAL A 42 -11.40 -18.19 -2.47
CA VAL A 42 -10.55 -17.32 -3.29
C VAL A 42 -10.69 -17.68 -4.77
N GLN A 43 -10.67 -18.98 -5.12
CA GLN A 43 -10.78 -19.44 -6.50
C GLN A 43 -12.13 -19.08 -7.13
N ARG A 44 -13.25 -19.38 -6.44
CA ARG A 44 -14.59 -19.05 -6.94
C ARG A 44 -14.79 -17.55 -7.10
N THR A 45 -14.30 -16.76 -6.13
CA THR A 45 -14.41 -15.31 -6.19
C THR A 45 -13.54 -14.75 -7.32
N SER A 46 -12.33 -15.28 -7.52
CA SER A 46 -11.45 -14.89 -8.64
C SER A 46 -12.05 -15.22 -10.00
N GLN A 47 -12.77 -16.34 -10.14
CA GLN A 47 -13.46 -16.69 -11.39
C GLN A 47 -14.64 -15.76 -11.65
N ALA A 48 -15.46 -15.49 -10.63
CA ALA A 48 -16.54 -14.52 -10.73
C ALA A 48 -16.01 -13.12 -11.07
N TYR A 49 -14.88 -12.73 -10.46
CA TYR A 49 -14.16 -11.49 -10.73
C TYR A 49 -13.74 -11.37 -12.19
N ALA A 50 -13.12 -12.42 -12.76
CA ALA A 50 -12.69 -12.42 -14.16
C ALA A 50 -13.86 -12.40 -15.16
N SER A 51 -15.05 -12.85 -14.75
CA SER A 51 -16.25 -12.89 -15.60
C SER A 51 -17.15 -11.65 -15.50
N ASN A 52 -16.96 -10.79 -14.49
CA ASN A 52 -17.83 -9.64 -14.25
C ASN A 52 -17.22 -8.36 -14.87
N THR A 53 -17.87 -7.83 -15.90
CA THR A 53 -17.39 -6.66 -16.67
C THR A 53 -17.91 -5.32 -16.14
N ASP A 54 -18.91 -5.30 -15.24
CA ASP A 54 -19.71 -4.08 -14.98
C ASP A 54 -19.74 -3.58 -13.53
N GLU A 55 -19.21 -4.31 -12.55
CA GLU A 55 -19.07 -3.79 -11.18
C GLU A 55 -17.60 -3.69 -10.84
N THR A 56 -17.16 -2.56 -10.27
CA THR A 56 -15.80 -2.37 -9.74
C THR A 56 -15.61 -3.33 -8.56
N PRO A 57 -15.00 -4.51 -8.73
CA PRO A 57 -15.03 -5.51 -7.68
C PRO A 57 -13.88 -5.24 -6.71
N CYS A 58 -14.12 -5.40 -5.41
CA CYS A 58 -13.07 -5.31 -4.39
C CYS A 58 -12.02 -6.40 -4.65
N GLU A 59 -10.73 -6.04 -4.78
CA GLU A 59 -9.65 -7.01 -4.98
C GLU A 59 -9.33 -7.82 -3.72
N TYR A 60 -10.04 -7.59 -2.62
CA TYR A 60 -9.76 -8.18 -1.33
C TYR A 60 -10.92 -8.98 -0.76
N ILE A 61 -10.57 -10.08 -0.09
CA ILE A 61 -11.51 -10.93 0.65
C ILE A 61 -11.04 -11.00 2.10
N LEU A 62 -11.94 -10.70 3.02
CA LEU A 62 -11.67 -10.81 4.45
C LEU A 62 -12.16 -12.17 4.95
N PHE A 63 -11.33 -12.85 5.71
CA PHE A 63 -11.65 -14.12 6.35
C PHE A 63 -11.57 -13.99 7.86
N SER A 64 -12.40 -14.77 8.56
CA SER A 64 -12.29 -14.99 10.00
C SER A 64 -12.09 -16.46 10.31
N SER A 65 -11.21 -16.73 11.27
CA SER A 65 -11.01 -18.07 11.82
C SER A 65 -10.34 -17.99 13.19
N ASN A 66 -10.04 -19.16 13.77
CA ASN A 66 -9.21 -19.25 14.97
C ASN A 66 -7.72 -19.17 14.62
N ASP A 67 -6.89 -18.88 15.62
CA ASP A 67 -5.45 -18.71 15.48
C ASP A 67 -4.75 -19.92 14.86
N ASN A 68 -5.18 -21.14 15.21
CA ASN A 68 -4.58 -22.37 14.66
C ASN A 68 -4.81 -22.48 13.15
N THR A 69 -6.02 -22.19 12.69
CA THR A 69 -6.36 -22.21 11.26
C THR A 69 -5.60 -21.12 10.50
N ILE A 70 -5.56 -19.89 11.02
CA ILE A 70 -4.81 -18.81 10.37
C ILE A 70 -3.31 -19.13 10.35
N SER A 71 -2.76 -19.61 11.46
CA SER A 71 -1.36 -20.01 11.58
C SER A 71 -1.00 -21.11 10.57
N HIS A 72 -1.89 -22.09 10.34
CA HIS A 72 -1.68 -23.11 9.32
C HIS A 72 -1.64 -22.50 7.90
N ILE A 73 -2.53 -21.55 7.60
CA ILE A 73 -2.62 -20.93 6.28
C ILE A 73 -1.41 -20.02 6.00
N ILE A 74 -0.98 -19.20 6.97
CA ILE A 74 0.14 -18.25 6.78
C ILE A 74 1.50 -18.96 6.63
N HIS A 75 1.64 -20.17 7.18
CA HIS A 75 2.82 -21.02 7.01
C HIS A 75 2.67 -22.06 5.87
N SER A 76 1.61 -21.95 5.08
CA SER A 76 1.40 -22.86 3.96
C SER A 76 2.56 -22.79 2.97
N THR A 77 3.03 -23.96 2.54
CA THR A 77 4.01 -24.08 1.44
C THR A 77 3.33 -24.16 0.07
N HIS A 78 1.98 -24.09 0.02
CA HIS A 78 1.25 -24.20 -1.22
C HIS A 78 1.34 -22.88 -2.01
N PRO A 79 1.91 -22.86 -3.24
CA PRO A 79 2.20 -21.62 -3.96
C PRO A 79 0.96 -20.74 -4.22
N TYR A 80 -0.20 -21.36 -4.44
CA TYR A 80 -1.45 -20.62 -4.62
C TYR A 80 -1.85 -19.87 -3.35
N THR A 81 -1.74 -20.51 -2.17
CA THR A 81 -2.09 -19.88 -0.90
C THR A 81 -1.15 -18.71 -0.63
N MET A 82 0.16 -18.94 -0.72
CA MET A 82 1.18 -17.91 -0.48
C MET A 82 0.98 -16.66 -1.34
N ARG A 83 0.62 -16.83 -2.62
CA ARG A 83 0.40 -15.71 -3.55
C ARG A 83 -0.88 -14.91 -3.29
N ARG A 84 -1.80 -15.45 -2.51
CA ARG A 84 -3.09 -14.82 -2.20
C ARG A 84 -3.10 -14.14 -0.85
N LEU A 85 -2.17 -14.47 0.03
CA LEU A 85 -2.07 -13.84 1.34
C LEU A 85 -1.57 -12.41 1.22
N SER A 86 -2.36 -11.46 1.70
CA SER A 86 -1.98 -10.04 1.72
C SER A 86 -1.67 -9.56 3.13
N ALA A 87 -2.50 -9.92 4.10
CA ALA A 87 -2.31 -9.51 5.49
C ALA A 87 -2.96 -10.51 6.45
N PHE A 88 -2.50 -10.51 7.71
CA PHE A 88 -3.18 -11.22 8.79
C PHE A 88 -3.08 -10.45 10.10
N ASP A 89 -4.05 -10.69 10.99
CA ASP A 89 -4.12 -10.16 12.33
C ASP A 89 -4.66 -11.24 13.27
N LEU A 90 -3.75 -11.95 13.96
CA LEU A 90 -4.11 -13.04 14.86
C LEU A 90 -4.90 -12.54 16.07
N ASN A 91 -4.63 -11.32 16.57
CA ASN A 91 -5.39 -10.75 17.69
C ASN A 91 -6.88 -10.54 17.33
N ALA A 92 -7.15 -10.23 16.06
CA ALA A 92 -8.51 -10.08 15.53
C ALA A 92 -9.11 -11.41 15.00
N GLY A 93 -8.31 -12.47 14.86
CA GLY A 93 -8.70 -13.69 14.16
C GLY A 93 -9.03 -13.43 12.69
N LEU A 94 -8.31 -12.52 12.03
CA LEU A 94 -8.58 -12.06 10.67
C LEU A 94 -7.43 -12.36 9.70
N LEU A 95 -7.80 -12.68 8.46
CA LEU A 95 -6.90 -12.93 7.34
C LEU A 95 -7.43 -12.21 6.11
N LEU A 96 -6.58 -11.44 5.44
CA LEU A 96 -6.91 -10.71 4.22
C LEU A 96 -6.24 -11.39 3.02
N ALA A 97 -7.06 -11.84 2.08
CA ALA A 97 -6.57 -12.33 0.79
C ALA A 97 -6.70 -11.26 -0.30
N LYS A 98 -5.75 -11.25 -1.22
CA LYS A 98 -5.77 -10.45 -2.45
C LYS A 98 -6.04 -11.33 -3.66
N LEU A 99 -7.04 -10.94 -4.44
CA LEU A 99 -7.35 -11.49 -5.77
C LEU A 99 -6.24 -11.10 -6.76
N PRO A 100 -6.18 -11.70 -7.97
CA PRO A 100 -5.25 -11.20 -8.99
C PRO A 100 -5.46 -9.69 -9.18
N PRO A 101 -4.41 -8.86 -9.06
CA PRO A 101 -4.55 -7.43 -9.26
C PRO A 101 -4.96 -7.14 -10.70
N THR A 102 -5.71 -6.07 -10.91
CA THR A 102 -5.91 -5.51 -12.25
C THR A 102 -4.57 -5.12 -12.89
N ILE A 103 -4.55 -5.02 -14.22
CA ILE A 103 -3.38 -4.52 -14.96
C ILE A 103 -3.05 -3.11 -14.46
N ALA A 104 -4.04 -2.22 -14.39
CA ALA A 104 -3.87 -0.87 -13.87
C ALA A 104 -3.32 -0.79 -12.44
N HIS A 105 -3.74 -1.68 -11.52
CA HIS A 105 -3.16 -1.75 -10.16
C HIS A 105 -1.67 -2.10 -10.23
N SER A 106 -1.30 -3.09 -11.06
CA SER A 106 0.08 -3.54 -11.25
C SER A 106 0.95 -2.47 -11.93
N THR A 107 0.39 -1.79 -12.94
CA THR A 107 1.02 -0.67 -13.64
C THR A 107 1.26 0.50 -12.70
N ALA A 108 0.29 0.86 -11.86
CA ALA A 108 0.46 1.91 -10.86
C ALA A 108 1.61 1.61 -9.89
N ALA A 109 1.72 0.39 -9.36
CA ALA A 109 2.85 0.03 -8.50
C ALA A 109 4.20 0.08 -9.24
N THR A 110 4.23 -0.42 -10.48
CA THR A 110 5.45 -0.50 -11.30
C THR A 110 5.94 0.87 -11.74
N GLU A 111 5.05 1.73 -12.24
CA GLU A 111 5.40 3.08 -12.70
C GLU A 111 5.80 3.99 -11.53
N PHE A 112 5.21 3.80 -10.35
CA PHE A 112 5.65 4.52 -9.15
C PHE A 112 7.09 4.13 -8.78
N GLN A 113 7.43 2.84 -8.90
CA GLN A 113 8.81 2.39 -8.73
C GLN A 113 9.74 3.05 -9.74
N SER A 114 9.37 3.10 -11.02
CA SER A 114 10.16 3.74 -12.07
C SER A 114 10.44 5.22 -11.74
N MET A 115 9.40 5.99 -11.38
CA MET A 115 9.57 7.39 -10.97
C MET A 115 10.53 7.56 -9.79
N LEU A 116 10.44 6.69 -8.79
CA LEU A 116 11.34 6.73 -7.62
C LEU A 116 12.80 6.45 -8.04
N HIS A 117 13.02 5.47 -8.91
CA HIS A 117 14.35 5.13 -9.40
C HIS A 117 14.95 6.24 -10.27
N ASP A 118 14.14 6.87 -11.12
CA ASP A 118 14.55 8.00 -11.95
C ASP A 118 14.94 9.20 -11.11
N ALA A 119 14.18 9.51 -10.05
CA ALA A 119 14.53 10.58 -9.10
C ALA A 119 15.84 10.31 -8.35
N LEU A 120 16.21 9.05 -8.14
CA LEU A 120 17.47 8.65 -7.51
C LEU A 120 18.67 8.59 -8.48
N GLN A 121 18.42 8.57 -9.78
CA GLN A 121 19.46 8.39 -10.78
C GLN A 121 20.48 9.55 -10.81
N PRO A 122 20.06 10.83 -10.78
CA PRO A 122 21.00 11.97 -10.72
C PRO A 122 21.93 11.93 -9.51
N MET A 123 21.48 11.37 -8.39
CA MET A 123 22.29 11.22 -7.16
C MET A 123 23.24 10.02 -7.24
N GLY A 124 23.12 9.15 -8.25
CA GLY A 124 23.84 7.88 -8.33
C GLY A 124 23.40 6.84 -7.29
N LEU A 125 22.20 7.00 -6.71
CA LEU A 125 21.73 6.21 -5.57
C LEU A 125 20.64 5.17 -5.89
N HIS A 126 20.23 5.06 -7.15
CA HIS A 126 19.22 4.08 -7.59
C HIS A 126 19.57 2.61 -7.22
N ARG A 127 20.86 2.27 -7.00
CA ARG A 127 21.32 0.94 -6.53
C ARG A 127 21.61 0.86 -5.03
N ALA A 128 21.43 1.97 -4.31
CA ALA A 128 21.64 2.06 -2.86
C ALA A 128 20.38 1.72 -2.07
N ILE A 129 19.23 1.56 -2.73
CA ILE A 129 18.00 1.02 -2.17
C ILE A 129 17.78 -0.45 -2.56
N LYS A 130 16.88 -1.13 -1.86
CA LYS A 130 16.37 -2.45 -2.25
C LYS A 130 14.84 -2.46 -2.17
N GLY A 131 14.22 -3.33 -2.96
CA GLY A 131 12.78 -3.56 -2.96
C GLY A 131 12.34 -4.60 -1.92
N TYR A 132 11.12 -4.46 -1.42
CA TYR A 132 10.44 -5.36 -0.49
C TYR A 132 9.14 -5.97 -1.08
N ALA A 133 8.97 -5.90 -2.40
CA ALA A 133 7.77 -6.40 -3.07
C ALA A 133 7.53 -7.89 -2.75
N SER A 134 6.28 -8.23 -2.45
CA SER A 134 5.80 -9.60 -2.16
C SER A 134 6.38 -10.25 -0.89
N ALA A 135 7.18 -9.54 -0.09
CA ALA A 135 7.63 -10.03 1.21
C ALA A 135 6.59 -9.68 2.29
N GLY A 136 6.17 -10.68 3.07
CA GLY A 136 5.37 -10.42 4.27
C GLY A 136 6.23 -9.73 5.33
N ILE A 137 5.87 -8.51 5.71
CA ILE A 137 6.51 -7.80 6.82
C ILE A 137 5.70 -8.10 8.08
N SER A 138 6.27 -8.88 8.98
CA SER A 138 5.66 -9.23 10.27
C SER A 138 5.94 -8.17 11.32
N GLY A 139 4.96 -7.76 12.13
CA GLY A 139 5.20 -6.91 13.31
C GLY A 139 6.04 -7.58 14.39
N ASP A 140 6.36 -6.87 15.46
CA ASP A 140 7.35 -7.28 16.47
C ASP A 140 6.96 -8.55 17.24
N GLU A 141 5.67 -8.85 17.37
CA GLU A 141 5.18 -10.10 18.00
C GLU A 141 4.87 -11.22 16.99
N GLU A 142 5.10 -10.99 15.69
CA GLU A 142 4.72 -11.90 14.60
C GLU A 142 3.22 -12.25 14.52
N LYS A 143 2.39 -11.59 15.32
CA LYS A 143 0.92 -11.77 15.34
C LYS A 143 0.20 -11.03 14.22
N ARG A 144 0.89 -10.13 13.54
CA ARG A 144 0.37 -9.35 12.43
C ARG A 144 1.41 -9.30 11.33
N ALA A 145 0.99 -9.40 10.08
CA ALA A 145 1.87 -9.12 8.96
C ALA A 145 1.09 -8.58 7.78
N LYS A 146 1.80 -7.91 6.88
CA LYS A 146 1.26 -7.42 5.63
C LYS A 146 2.30 -7.42 4.52
N GLN A 147 1.85 -7.65 3.29
CA GLN A 147 2.63 -7.46 2.07
C GLN A 147 2.35 -6.07 1.48
N PRO A 148 3.39 -5.29 1.13
CA PRO A 148 3.20 -4.01 0.47
C PRO A 148 2.93 -4.20 -1.03
N ASP A 149 2.20 -3.26 -1.64
CA ASP A 149 2.11 -3.19 -3.11
C ASP A 149 3.43 -2.71 -3.72
N GLY A 150 4.13 -1.81 -3.03
CA GLY A 150 5.51 -1.42 -3.31
C GLY A 150 6.25 -1.08 -2.02
N GLY A 151 7.54 -1.37 -1.92
CA GLY A 151 8.30 -1.11 -0.70
C GLY A 151 9.78 -0.95 -0.98
N TRP A 152 10.39 0.06 -0.38
CA TRP A 152 11.79 0.43 -0.58
C TRP A 152 12.45 0.80 0.73
N GLY A 153 13.76 0.57 0.79
CA GLY A 153 14.57 0.98 1.92
C GLY A 153 16.05 0.86 1.62
N PRO A 154 16.92 1.30 2.54
CA PRO A 154 18.36 1.33 2.30
C PRO A 154 18.88 -0.09 2.16
N LYS A 155 19.65 -0.35 1.10
CA LYS A 155 20.28 -1.65 0.87
C LYS A 155 21.27 -2.00 1.99
N ARG A 156 21.97 -0.98 2.49
CA ARG A 156 22.83 -1.07 3.68
C ARG A 156 22.06 -0.54 4.88
N ARG A 157 21.61 -1.45 5.72
CA ARG A 157 20.82 -1.14 6.91
C ARG A 157 21.69 -0.51 8.01
N PRO A 158 21.16 0.44 8.79
CA PRO A 158 21.78 0.86 10.04
C PRO A 158 22.03 -0.34 10.97
N PRO A 159 23.09 -0.33 11.79
CA PRO A 159 23.31 -1.36 12.80
C PRO A 159 22.08 -1.50 13.70
N ARG A 160 21.68 -2.74 14.01
CA ARG A 160 20.55 -3.07 14.89
C ARG A 160 19.16 -2.62 14.38
N SER A 161 19.00 -2.38 13.08
CA SER A 161 17.67 -2.16 12.49
C SER A 161 17.08 -3.43 11.87
N ASN A 162 15.77 -3.63 12.03
CA ASN A 162 15.03 -4.71 11.39
C ASN A 162 15.09 -4.63 9.86
N ASP A 163 14.93 -5.77 9.18
CA ASP A 163 14.88 -5.79 7.71
C ASP A 163 13.49 -5.42 7.18
N ARG A 164 13.19 -4.11 7.15
CA ARG A 164 11.86 -3.59 6.81
C ARG A 164 11.98 -2.43 5.82
N PRO A 165 10.98 -2.20 4.94
CA PRO A 165 10.95 -1.01 4.11
C PRO A 165 10.88 0.25 4.99
N SER A 166 11.60 1.29 4.59
CA SER A 166 11.45 2.62 5.18
C SER A 166 10.37 3.44 4.48
N VAL A 167 10.06 3.10 3.23
CA VAL A 167 9.01 3.72 2.41
C VAL A 167 8.17 2.62 1.79
N VAL A 168 6.86 2.76 1.86
CA VAL A 168 5.91 1.80 1.27
C VAL A 168 4.88 2.51 0.40
N LEU A 169 4.28 1.75 -0.52
CA LEU A 169 3.21 2.14 -1.41
C LEU A 169 2.05 1.15 -1.26
N GLU A 170 0.85 1.70 -1.16
CA GLU A 170 -0.42 0.96 -1.24
C GLU A 170 -1.29 1.56 -2.35
N VAL A 171 -1.76 0.71 -3.24
CA VAL A 171 -2.61 1.09 -4.36
C VAL A 171 -4.01 0.54 -4.12
N ALA A 172 -5.02 1.40 -4.28
CA ALA A 172 -6.43 1.07 -4.22
C ALA A 172 -7.12 1.49 -5.52
N LEU A 173 -8.00 0.63 -6.04
CA LEU A 173 -8.85 0.88 -7.20
C LEU A 173 -10.31 1.04 -6.75
N SER A 174 -10.91 -0.03 -6.27
CA SER A 174 -12.33 -0.07 -5.84
C SER A 174 -12.48 -0.08 -4.32
N GLU A 175 -11.37 -0.22 -3.60
CA GLU A 175 -11.38 -0.36 -2.15
C GLU A 175 -11.88 0.93 -1.47
N PRO A 176 -12.59 0.82 -0.34
CA PRO A 176 -12.95 1.98 0.46
C PRO A 176 -11.70 2.63 1.05
N ASP A 177 -11.75 3.95 1.32
CA ASP A 177 -10.65 4.66 1.99
C ASP A 177 -10.28 4.05 3.34
N LYS A 178 -11.22 3.35 3.99
CA LYS A 178 -10.97 2.58 5.22
C LYS A 178 -9.92 1.47 5.05
N LYS A 179 -9.79 0.86 3.86
CA LYS A 179 -8.72 -0.10 3.54
C LYS A 179 -7.38 0.62 3.56
N LEU A 180 -7.22 1.69 2.79
CA LEU A 180 -5.97 2.46 2.80
C LEU A 180 -5.61 2.96 4.21
N GLN A 181 -6.59 3.44 4.98
CA GLN A 181 -6.37 3.84 6.38
C GLN A 181 -5.87 2.68 7.26
N SER A 182 -6.40 1.46 7.07
CA SER A 182 -5.95 0.24 7.74
C SER A 182 -4.49 -0.09 7.40
N ASP A 183 -4.12 0.01 6.12
CA ASP A 183 -2.74 -0.22 5.70
C ASP A 183 -1.78 0.85 6.25
N ILE A 184 -2.18 2.12 6.20
CA ILE A 184 -1.39 3.23 6.74
C ILE A 184 -1.10 2.99 8.23
N ARG A 185 -2.10 2.56 9.02
CA ARG A 185 -1.91 2.21 10.43
C ARG A 185 -0.90 1.09 10.61
N PHE A 186 -1.01 0.02 9.82
CA PHE A 186 -0.03 -1.08 9.88
C PHE A 186 1.38 -0.58 9.56
N TRP A 187 1.54 0.15 8.46
CA TRP A 187 2.86 0.52 7.96
C TRP A 187 3.57 1.54 8.83
N LEU A 188 2.85 2.53 9.36
CA LEU A 188 3.44 3.60 10.18
C LEU A 188 3.45 3.28 11.68
N SER A 189 2.88 2.14 12.10
CA SER A 189 3.00 1.66 13.48
C SER A 189 4.43 1.15 13.74
N PRO A 190 5.13 1.67 14.78
CA PRO A 190 6.50 1.23 15.10
C PRO A 190 6.59 -0.25 15.49
N GLY A 191 5.52 -0.81 16.05
CA GLY A 191 5.47 -2.24 16.43
C GLY A 191 5.05 -3.16 15.28
N ASP A 192 4.70 -2.59 14.12
CA ASP A 192 4.27 -3.34 12.94
C ASP A 192 5.20 -3.05 11.75
N GLY A 193 4.79 -2.23 10.79
CA GLY A 193 5.59 -1.97 9.59
C GLY A 193 6.86 -1.16 9.85
N ASP A 194 6.84 -0.24 10.83
CA ASP A 194 7.93 0.69 11.14
C ASP A 194 8.43 1.48 9.90
N ALA A 195 7.57 1.73 8.92
CA ALA A 195 7.91 2.59 7.79
C ALA A 195 7.94 4.06 8.25
N ASN A 196 8.83 4.85 7.65
CA ASN A 196 8.88 6.29 7.84
C ASN A 196 7.78 6.98 7.04
N VAL A 197 7.54 6.48 5.81
CA VAL A 197 6.56 7.02 4.86
C VAL A 197 5.70 5.91 4.28
N CYS A 198 4.39 6.18 4.21
CA CYS A 198 3.44 5.37 3.47
C CYS A 198 2.80 6.24 2.38
N PHE A 199 3.11 5.96 1.12
CA PHE A 199 2.36 6.50 -0.01
C PHE A 199 1.10 5.70 -0.24
N THR A 200 -0.01 6.39 -0.50
CA THR A 200 -1.24 5.74 -0.96
C THR A 200 -1.66 6.31 -2.30
N VAL A 201 -1.99 5.43 -3.24
CA VAL A 201 -2.53 5.78 -4.55
C VAL A 201 -3.95 5.25 -4.64
N ARG A 202 -4.93 6.14 -4.83
CA ARG A 202 -6.31 5.77 -5.12
C ARG A 202 -6.61 6.05 -6.59
N LEU A 203 -7.03 5.03 -7.31
CA LEU A 203 -7.40 5.08 -8.72
C LEU A 203 -8.94 5.11 -8.82
N ASP A 204 -9.50 6.20 -9.34
CA ASP A 204 -10.91 6.30 -9.69
C ASP A 204 -11.04 6.25 -11.21
N ARG A 205 -11.24 5.03 -11.72
CA ARG A 205 -11.42 4.77 -13.16
C ARG A 205 -12.59 5.55 -13.74
N SER A 206 -13.71 5.62 -13.02
CA SER A 206 -14.95 6.24 -13.52
C SER A 206 -14.80 7.74 -13.78
N ARG A 207 -13.94 8.40 -13.01
CA ARG A 207 -13.69 9.84 -13.13
C ARG A 207 -12.37 10.19 -13.79
N SER A 208 -11.55 9.20 -14.14
CA SER A 208 -10.16 9.40 -14.56
C SER A 208 -9.41 10.29 -13.56
N VAL A 209 -9.51 9.93 -12.28
CA VAL A 209 -8.86 10.64 -11.17
C VAL A 209 -7.90 9.71 -10.45
N ILE A 210 -6.69 10.17 -10.20
CA ILE A 210 -5.72 9.53 -9.33
C ILE A 210 -5.45 10.44 -8.14
N ARG A 211 -5.61 9.92 -6.92
CA ARG A 211 -5.25 10.62 -5.68
C ARG A 211 -3.99 9.98 -5.11
N ILE A 212 -2.94 10.76 -4.92
CA ILE A 212 -1.72 10.32 -4.24
C ILE A 212 -1.64 11.05 -2.92
N GLU A 213 -1.39 10.33 -1.83
CA GLU A 213 -1.18 10.91 -0.51
C GLU A 213 0.14 10.41 0.09
N ASN A 214 0.85 11.30 0.78
CA ASN A 214 2.06 11.01 1.53
C ASN A 214 1.72 11.01 3.02
N TRP A 215 1.90 9.89 3.71
CA TRP A 215 1.62 9.74 5.14
C TRP A 215 2.90 9.47 5.93
N HIS A 216 3.01 10.09 7.09
CA HIS A 216 4.14 9.92 8.00
C HIS A 216 3.67 9.89 9.46
N ARG A 217 4.57 9.49 10.36
CA ARG A 217 4.35 9.58 11.79
C ARG A 217 5.07 10.81 12.35
N ALA A 218 4.32 11.73 12.95
CA ALA A 218 4.85 12.91 13.62
C ALA A 218 4.26 13.00 15.03
N GLN A 219 5.13 13.16 16.04
CA GLN A 219 4.75 13.32 17.45
C GLN A 219 3.81 12.20 17.95
N GLY A 220 4.08 10.96 17.52
CA GLY A 220 3.29 9.78 17.90
C GLY A 220 1.95 9.64 17.18
N ARG A 221 1.62 10.53 16.23
CA ARG A 221 0.40 10.49 15.42
C ARG A 221 0.71 10.25 13.96
N ILE A 222 -0.20 9.57 13.28
CA ILE A 222 -0.16 9.40 11.83
C ILE A 222 -0.82 10.63 11.18
N ARG A 223 -0.10 11.28 10.27
CA ARG A 223 -0.54 12.49 9.59
C ARG A 223 -0.34 12.39 8.08
N ARG A 224 -1.29 12.95 7.33
CA ARG A 224 -1.09 13.21 5.91
C ARG A 224 -0.22 14.46 5.74
N ASN A 225 0.91 14.31 5.06
CA ASN A 225 1.83 15.40 4.71
C ASN A 225 1.42 16.11 3.41
N GLN A 226 1.13 15.32 2.38
CA GLN A 226 0.80 15.82 1.04
C GLN A 226 -0.42 15.10 0.48
N ARG A 227 -1.20 15.80 -0.32
CA ARG A 227 -2.27 15.24 -1.16
C ARG A 227 -2.22 15.86 -2.55
N ILE A 228 -2.06 14.99 -3.54
CA ILE A 228 -2.01 15.37 -4.94
C ILE A 228 -3.16 14.69 -5.69
N TRP A 229 -3.76 15.44 -6.61
CA TRP A 229 -4.77 14.94 -7.52
C TRP A 229 -4.28 15.06 -8.96
N ILE A 230 -4.37 13.97 -9.71
CA ILE A 230 -4.10 13.94 -11.14
C ILE A 230 -5.42 13.61 -11.83
N GLN A 231 -5.86 14.47 -12.74
CA GLN A 231 -7.19 14.37 -13.35
C GLN A 231 -7.15 14.67 -14.84
N ARG A 232 -8.00 13.98 -15.60
CA ARG A 232 -8.23 14.28 -17.03
C ARG A 232 -9.39 15.27 -17.16
N VAL A 233 -9.07 16.52 -17.48
CA VAL A 233 -10.06 17.61 -17.65
C VAL A 233 -10.01 18.09 -19.09
N SER A 234 -11.12 17.95 -19.82
CA SER A 234 -11.24 18.39 -21.22
C SER A 234 -10.12 17.85 -22.13
N GLY A 235 -9.70 16.59 -21.92
CA GLY A 235 -8.63 15.95 -22.68
C GLY A 235 -7.20 16.30 -22.24
N GLN A 236 -7.02 17.20 -21.27
CA GLN A 236 -5.73 17.57 -20.71
C GLN A 236 -5.53 16.96 -19.32
N ILE A 237 -4.28 16.61 -19.00
CA ILE A 237 -3.91 16.07 -17.68
C ILE A 237 -3.49 17.21 -16.78
N GLN A 238 -4.22 17.39 -15.69
CA GLN A 238 -3.95 18.40 -14.68
C GLN A 238 -3.45 17.73 -13.40
N VAL A 239 -2.42 18.32 -12.80
CA VAL A 239 -1.91 17.95 -11.47
C VAL A 239 -2.22 19.12 -10.54
N THR A 240 -2.89 18.84 -9.43
CA THR A 240 -3.31 19.85 -8.44
C THR A 240 -3.03 19.36 -7.02
N GLY A 241 -3.07 20.26 -6.04
CA GLY A 241 -2.70 19.97 -4.66
C GLY A 241 -1.21 20.19 -4.41
N ASP A 242 -0.63 19.41 -3.50
CA ASP A 242 0.71 19.62 -2.96
C ASP A 242 1.82 19.06 -3.87
N SER A 243 1.84 19.45 -5.14
CA SER A 243 2.84 19.02 -6.14
C SER A 243 4.08 19.94 -6.11
N PRO A 244 5.32 19.41 -6.30
CA PRO A 244 5.69 18.02 -6.59
C PRO A 244 5.52 17.07 -5.40
N LEU A 245 5.40 15.77 -5.66
CA LEU A 245 5.40 14.78 -4.57
C LEU A 245 6.81 14.68 -3.98
N SER A 246 6.95 14.90 -2.68
CA SER A 246 8.25 14.92 -2.02
C SER A 246 8.46 13.67 -1.17
N LEU A 247 9.71 13.21 -1.10
CA LEU A 247 10.17 12.17 -0.19
C LEU A 247 11.50 12.59 0.40
N SER A 248 11.59 12.71 1.72
CA SER A 248 12.86 13.08 2.34
C SER A 248 13.93 12.00 2.10
N PHE A 249 15.14 12.46 1.86
CA PHE A 249 16.32 11.60 1.84
C PHE A 249 16.46 10.80 3.13
N GLU A 250 16.25 11.45 4.28
CA GLU A 250 16.40 10.81 5.59
C GLU A 250 15.33 9.73 5.81
N ASP A 251 14.10 9.97 5.33
CA ASP A 251 13.03 8.99 5.41
C ASP A 251 13.35 7.74 4.60
N LEU A 252 13.88 7.90 3.37
CA LEU A 252 14.22 6.77 2.52
C LEU A 252 15.49 6.03 2.99
N PHE A 253 16.57 6.75 3.28
CA PHE A 253 17.88 6.14 3.56
C PHE A 253 18.14 5.89 5.05
N ARG A 254 17.29 6.39 5.95
CA ARG A 254 17.46 6.32 7.42
C ARG A 254 18.81 6.87 7.89
N ARG A 255 19.31 7.89 7.20
CA ARG A 255 20.52 8.64 7.53
C ARG A 255 20.44 10.03 6.90
N LYS A 256 21.24 10.95 7.44
CA LYS A 256 21.41 12.28 6.85
C LYS A 256 22.11 12.19 5.49
N PRO A 257 21.84 13.13 4.58
CA PRO A 257 22.69 13.38 3.43
C PRO A 257 24.15 13.57 3.86
N ASP A 258 25.08 12.88 3.21
CA ASP A 258 26.51 12.94 3.53
C ASP A 258 27.38 13.49 2.39
N ARG A 259 26.81 13.62 1.19
CA ARG A 259 27.50 14.11 -0.01
C ARG A 259 26.77 15.31 -0.62
N PRO A 260 27.48 16.22 -1.30
CA PRO A 260 26.90 17.42 -1.95
C PRO A 260 25.80 17.17 -3.00
N GLY A 261 25.58 15.92 -3.44
CA GLY A 261 24.53 15.55 -4.39
C GLY A 261 23.37 14.77 -3.78
N GLU A 262 23.37 14.55 -2.46
CA GLU A 262 22.29 13.88 -1.75
C GLU A 262 21.28 14.92 -1.25
N HIS A 263 20.03 14.76 -1.64
CA HIS A 263 18.95 15.68 -1.29
C HIS A 263 17.60 14.95 -1.31
N ASP A 264 16.55 15.62 -0.85
CA ASP A 264 15.20 15.10 -0.89
C ASP A 264 14.75 14.84 -2.34
N LEU A 265 13.96 13.79 -2.53
CA LEU A 265 13.45 13.40 -3.84
C LEU A 265 12.19 14.19 -4.15
N GLU A 266 12.09 14.66 -5.39
CA GLU A 266 10.89 15.30 -5.93
C GLU A 266 10.41 14.52 -7.16
N LEU A 267 9.19 14.00 -7.11
CA LEU A 267 8.51 13.46 -8.28
C LEU A 267 7.72 14.61 -8.93
N SER A 268 8.24 15.08 -10.06
CA SER A 268 7.74 16.29 -10.74
C SER A 268 6.31 16.14 -11.25
N SER A 269 5.64 17.27 -11.49
CA SER A 269 4.31 17.26 -12.10
C SER A 269 4.30 16.58 -13.47
N GLU A 270 5.40 16.69 -14.22
CA GLU A 270 5.57 16.04 -15.52
C GLU A 270 5.65 14.52 -15.38
N ALA A 271 6.42 14.01 -14.41
CA ALA A 271 6.48 12.58 -14.11
C ALA A 271 5.12 12.05 -13.64
N LEU A 272 4.41 12.79 -12.79
CA LEU A 272 3.06 12.45 -12.34
C LEU A 272 2.04 12.44 -13.48
N LYS A 273 2.17 13.32 -14.47
CA LYS A 273 1.32 13.28 -15.68
C LYS A 273 1.59 12.03 -16.50
N GLU A 274 2.85 11.63 -16.65
CA GLU A 274 3.21 10.41 -17.39
C GLU A 274 2.70 9.16 -16.66
N TYR A 275 2.93 9.09 -15.36
CA TYR A 275 2.38 8.07 -14.47
C TYR A 275 0.87 7.88 -14.68
N ALA A 276 0.11 8.97 -14.73
CA ALA A 276 -1.32 8.90 -14.96
C ALA A 276 -1.70 8.45 -16.37
N ARG A 277 -0.95 8.84 -17.41
CA ARG A 277 -1.18 8.37 -18.79
C ARG A 277 -1.08 6.85 -18.87
N THR A 278 0.03 6.29 -18.38
CA THR A 278 0.28 4.86 -18.46
C THR A 278 -0.80 4.04 -17.76
N ILE A 279 -1.29 4.51 -16.60
CA ILE A 279 -2.39 3.86 -15.89
C ILE A 279 -3.72 3.96 -16.65
N TRP A 280 -4.02 5.12 -17.26
CA TRP A 280 -5.26 5.30 -18.00
C TRP A 280 -5.29 4.55 -19.33
N ASP A 281 -4.13 4.33 -19.96
CA ASP A 281 -4.03 3.50 -21.16
C ASP A 281 -4.50 2.05 -20.87
N ASP A 282 -4.30 1.53 -19.66
CA ASP A 282 -4.86 0.22 -19.23
C ASP A 282 -6.39 0.22 -19.04
N TYR A 283 -7.02 1.40 -18.92
CA TYR A 283 -8.48 1.51 -18.83
C TYR A 283 -9.17 1.67 -20.17
N ASP A 284 -8.47 2.31 -21.11
CA ASP A 284 -8.97 2.70 -22.44
C ASP A 284 -8.76 1.58 -23.51
N CYS A 285 -8.16 0.45 -23.13
CA CYS A 285 -8.00 -0.76 -23.96
C CYS A 285 -9.26 -1.64 -24.05
#